data_AF-A0A960G2Q7-F1
#
_entry.id   AF-A0A960G2Q7-F1
#
_cell.length_a   1.000
_cell.length_b   1.000
_cell.length_c   1.000
_cell.angle_alpha   90.00
_cell.angle_beta   90.00
_cell.angle_gamma   90.00
#
_symmetry.space_group_name_H-M   'P 1'
#
loop_
_entity.id
_entity.type
_entity.pdbx_description
1 polymer ?
#
loop_
_entity_poly.entity_id
_entity_poly.type
_entity_poly.pdbx_seq_one_letter_code
_entity_poly.pdbx_strand_id
1 'polypeptide(L)'
;MNGPRTLVAASTVVLPSWSRDRYRAEVDAELAELPWLRRWHHALGFAATVWGLRLAVLRATAEARGYAAPPFTCLWGLHHQWGYAWTDDGHRFRQCCRCGLDDPRSGGTRPNPSIAGIIITGPPQ
;
A
#
# COMPACT_ATOMS: atom_id res chain seq x y z
N MET A 1 -6.30 8.39 -27.12
CA MET A 1 -5.72 7.29 -26.33
C MET A 1 -5.19 7.86 -25.01
N ASN A 2 -5.71 7.43 -23.86
CA ASN A 2 -5.31 7.90 -22.52
C ASN A 2 -4.03 7.20 -22.00
N GLY A 3 -3.01 7.09 -22.86
CA GLY A 3 -1.77 6.37 -22.57
C GLY A 3 -1.11 6.67 -21.22
N PRO A 4 -0.92 7.94 -20.79
CA PRO A 4 -0.26 8.24 -19.52
C PRO A 4 -1.08 7.77 -18.30
N ARG A 5 -2.41 7.86 -18.35
CA ARG A 5 -3.28 7.38 -17.25
C ARG A 5 -3.26 5.86 -17.15
N THR A 6 -3.24 5.16 -18.29
CA THR A 6 -3.09 3.70 -18.32
C THR A 6 -1.75 3.26 -17.73
N LEU A 7 -0.67 4.00 -18.02
CA LEU A 7 0.65 3.71 -17.45
C LEU A 7 0.63 3.87 -15.92
N VAL A 8 0.09 4.98 -15.40
CA VAL A 8 -0.05 5.19 -13.95
C VAL A 8 -0.89 4.09 -13.30
N ALA A 9 -2.03 3.75 -13.91
CA ALA A 9 -2.89 2.66 -13.43
C ALA A 9 -2.11 1.34 -13.36
N ALA A 10 -1.33 1.00 -14.38
CA ALA A 10 -0.49 -0.20 -14.38
C ALA A 10 0.61 -0.14 -13.32
N SER A 11 1.29 0.99 -13.17
CA SER A 11 2.35 1.18 -12.18
C SER A 11 1.84 1.06 -10.75
N THR A 12 0.65 1.60 -10.44
CA THR A 12 0.07 1.53 -9.08
C THR A 12 -0.28 0.10 -8.64
N VAL A 13 -0.36 -0.88 -9.54
CA VAL A 13 -0.52 -2.31 -9.17
C VAL A 13 0.62 -2.79 -8.28
N VAL A 14 1.82 -2.21 -8.44
CA VAL A 14 2.98 -2.48 -7.60
C VAL A 14 2.77 -2.02 -6.15
N LEU A 15 1.93 -1.01 -5.90
CA LEU A 15 1.69 -0.53 -4.55
C LEU A 15 0.79 -1.50 -3.74
N PRO A 16 0.84 -1.47 -2.40
CA PRO A 16 -0.12 -2.17 -1.55
C PRO A 16 -1.57 -1.77 -1.88
N SER A 17 -2.51 -2.73 -1.92
CA SER A 17 -3.89 -2.52 -2.37
C SER A 17 -4.58 -1.33 -1.70
N TRP A 18 -4.39 -1.15 -0.40
CA TRP A 18 -5.00 -0.09 0.40
C TRP A 18 -4.48 1.32 0.08
N SER A 19 -3.32 1.48 -0.57
CA SER A 19 -2.78 2.77 -0.97
C SER A 19 -2.91 3.07 -2.46
N ARG A 20 -3.25 2.06 -3.29
CA ARG A 20 -3.30 2.20 -4.76
C ARG A 20 -4.22 3.32 -5.20
N ASP A 21 -5.45 3.34 -4.68
CA ASP A 21 -6.48 4.27 -5.13
C ASP A 21 -6.13 5.72 -4.77
N ARG A 22 -5.56 5.93 -3.58
CA ARG A 22 -5.07 7.24 -3.15
C ARG A 22 -3.97 7.75 -4.07
N TYR A 23 -2.90 6.99 -4.26
CA TYR A 23 -1.79 7.41 -5.12
C TYR A 23 -2.21 7.56 -6.58
N ARG A 24 -3.12 6.71 -7.05
CA ARG A 24 -3.69 6.84 -8.38
C ARG A 24 -4.44 8.15 -8.53
N ALA A 25 -5.31 8.50 -7.58
CA ALA A 25 -6.06 9.75 -7.61
C ALA A 25 -5.14 10.98 -7.55
N GLU A 26 -4.11 10.96 -6.69
CA GLU A 26 -3.11 12.02 -6.60
C GLU A 26 -2.38 12.23 -7.95
N VAL A 27 -1.86 11.16 -8.55
CA VAL A 27 -1.14 11.26 -9.83
C VAL A 27 -2.09 11.60 -11.00
N ASP A 28 -3.32 11.08 -10.98
CA ASP A 28 -4.34 11.42 -11.99
C ASP A 28 -4.74 12.91 -11.94
N ALA A 29 -4.75 13.51 -10.75
CA ALA A 29 -4.98 14.95 -10.58
C ALA A 29 -3.82 15.77 -11.15
N GLU A 30 -2.57 15.42 -10.81
CA GLU A 30 -1.37 16.09 -11.36
C GLU A 30 -1.30 15.99 -12.89
N LEU A 31 -1.64 14.82 -13.46
CA LEU A 31 -1.66 14.63 -14.90
C LEU A 31 -2.72 15.49 -15.60
N ALA A 32 -3.83 15.84 -14.93
CA ALA A 32 -4.88 16.66 -15.52
C ALA A 32 -4.43 18.12 -15.76
N GLU A 33 -3.50 18.60 -14.95
CA GLU A 33 -2.96 19.97 -15.01
C GLU A 33 -1.83 20.12 -16.04
N LEU A 34 -1.26 19.01 -16.52
CA LEU A 34 -0.07 19.02 -17.35
C LEU A 34 -0.36 19.04 -18.88
N PRO A 35 0.44 19.76 -19.67
CA PRO A 35 0.43 19.64 -21.13
C PRO A 35 0.89 18.24 -21.56
N TRP A 36 0.46 17.81 -22.76
CA TRP A 36 0.59 16.42 -23.25
C TRP A 36 2.00 15.80 -23.10
N LEU A 37 3.05 16.50 -23.53
CA LEU A 37 4.43 15.98 -23.44
C LEU A 37 4.88 15.81 -21.99
N ARG A 38 4.52 16.75 -21.12
CA ARG A 38 4.83 16.66 -19.68
C ARG A 38 4.06 15.54 -18.99
N ARG A 39 2.83 15.23 -19.43
CA ARG A 39 2.09 14.07 -18.91
C ARG A 39 2.84 12.76 -19.11
N TRP A 40 3.42 12.55 -20.29
CA TRP A 40 4.19 11.34 -20.55
C TRP A 40 5.47 11.27 -19.74
N HIS A 41 6.23 12.36 -19.68
CA HIS A 41 7.43 12.44 -18.86
C HIS A 41 7.11 12.17 -17.38
N HIS A 42 6.02 12.75 -16.88
CA HIS A 42 5.57 12.55 -15.50
C HIS A 42 5.14 11.11 -15.25
N ALA A 43 4.32 10.53 -16.13
CA ALA A 43 3.87 9.14 -16.00
C ALA A 43 5.04 8.14 -16.05
N LEU A 44 6.05 8.39 -16.90
CA LEU A 44 7.27 7.57 -16.96
C LEU A 44 8.13 7.75 -15.70
N GLY A 45 8.28 8.99 -15.20
CA GLY A 45 8.98 9.28 -13.95
C GLY A 45 8.32 8.58 -12.75
N PHE A 46 6.99 8.61 -12.69
CA PHE A 46 6.23 7.85 -11.69
C PHE A 46 6.46 6.34 -11.84
N ALA A 47 6.36 5.80 -13.06
CA ALA A 47 6.60 4.38 -13.31
C ALA A 47 8.01 3.93 -12.90
N ALA A 48 9.03 4.79 -13.08
CA ALA A 48 10.40 4.51 -12.66
C ALA A 48 10.60 4.57 -11.14
N THR A 49 9.79 5.34 -10.41
CA THR A 49 9.94 5.57 -8.96
C THR A 49 8.98 4.75 -8.10
N VAL A 50 7.95 4.14 -8.70
CA VAL A 50 6.88 3.42 -7.97
C VAL A 50 7.40 2.30 -7.07
N TRP A 51 8.52 1.66 -7.44
CA TRP A 51 9.13 0.64 -6.60
C TRP A 51 9.75 1.23 -5.33
N GLY A 52 10.48 2.35 -5.44
CA GLY A 52 10.99 3.08 -4.28
C GLY A 52 9.86 3.56 -3.37
N LEU A 53 8.77 4.04 -3.97
CA LEU A 53 7.56 4.42 -3.25
C LEU A 53 6.93 3.24 -2.50
N ARG A 54 6.82 2.06 -3.14
CA ARG A 54 6.34 0.83 -2.48
C ARG A 54 7.16 0.52 -1.22
N LEU A 55 8.49 0.57 -1.33
CA LEU A 55 9.39 0.30 -0.21
C LEU A 55 9.20 1.31 0.92
N ALA A 56 9.11 2.60 0.59
CA ALA A 56 8.88 3.66 1.57
C ALA A 56 7.54 3.47 2.31
N VAL A 57 6.46 3.18 1.57
CA VAL A 57 5.13 2.93 2.14
C VAL A 57 5.13 1.70 3.05
N LEU A 58 5.74 0.59 2.62
CA LEU A 58 5.84 -0.62 3.44
C LEU A 58 6.67 -0.40 4.71
N ARG A 59 7.78 0.35 4.61
CA ARG A 59 8.62 0.66 5.76
C ARG A 59 7.90 1.58 6.75
N ALA A 60 7.30 2.66 6.27
CA ALA A 60 6.55 3.61 7.11
C ALA A 60 5.38 2.90 7.82
N THR A 61 4.69 1.98 7.14
CA THR A 61 3.63 1.19 7.76
C THR A 61 4.13 0.15 8.76
N ALA A 62 5.30 -0.46 8.52
CA ALA A 62 5.92 -1.33 9.51
C ALA A 62 6.28 -0.53 10.77
N GLU A 63 6.95 0.61 10.59
CA GLU A 63 7.38 1.50 11.68
C GLU A 63 6.19 2.03 12.50
N ALA A 64 5.13 2.52 11.83
CA ALA A 64 3.91 2.99 12.49
C ALA A 64 3.22 1.90 13.33
N ARG A 65 3.41 0.63 12.97
CA ARG A 65 2.85 -0.54 13.66
C ARG A 65 3.83 -1.19 14.64
N GLY A 66 5.00 -0.58 14.86
CA GLY A 66 6.03 -1.10 15.78
C GLY A 66 6.80 -2.31 15.25
N TYR A 67 6.73 -2.62 13.96
CA TYR A 67 7.56 -3.65 13.34
C TYR A 67 8.96 -3.11 13.06
N ALA A 68 9.96 -3.99 13.23
CA ALA A 68 11.30 -3.77 12.69
C ALA A 68 11.28 -3.68 11.15
N ALA A 69 12.41 -3.29 10.55
CA ALA A 69 12.54 -3.18 9.10
C ALA A 69 12.02 -4.46 8.39
N PRO A 70 11.09 -4.33 7.44
CA PRO A 70 10.46 -5.48 6.81
C PRO A 70 11.49 -6.30 6.03
N PRO A 71 11.42 -7.64 6.09
CA PRO A 71 12.36 -8.50 5.37
C PRO A 71 12.17 -8.36 3.86
N PHE A 72 13.25 -8.55 3.10
CA PHE A 72 13.25 -8.44 1.62
C PHE A 72 12.17 -9.27 0.94
N THR A 73 11.87 -10.47 1.47
CA THR A 73 10.79 -11.31 0.92
C THR A 73 9.45 -10.60 0.99
N CYS A 74 9.10 -10.00 2.13
CA CYS A 74 7.86 -9.23 2.29
C CYS A 74 7.83 -7.99 1.39
N LEU A 75 8.98 -7.34 1.17
CA LEU A 75 9.09 -6.18 0.28
C LEU A 75 8.76 -6.56 -1.18
N TRP A 76 9.25 -7.70 -1.64
CA TRP A 76 8.92 -8.26 -2.96
C TRP A 76 7.52 -8.89 -3.05
N GLY A 77 6.74 -8.88 -1.97
CA GLY A 77 5.43 -9.53 -1.94
C GLY A 77 5.50 -11.06 -1.85
N LEU A 78 6.66 -11.60 -1.48
CA LEU A 78 6.94 -13.03 -1.38
C LEU A 78 6.91 -13.49 0.09
N HIS A 79 6.45 -14.72 0.32
CA HIS A 79 6.53 -15.40 1.63
C HIS A 79 6.05 -14.55 2.83
N HIS A 80 4.86 -13.96 2.72
CA HIS A 80 4.20 -13.36 3.87
C HIS A 80 3.78 -14.43 4.88
N GLN A 81 4.06 -14.18 6.15
CA GLN A 81 3.59 -15.01 7.25
C GLN A 81 2.33 -14.38 7.83
N TRP A 82 1.18 -14.89 7.40
CA TRP A 82 -0.11 -14.34 7.78
C TRP A 82 -0.54 -14.82 9.16
N GLY A 83 -0.84 -13.87 10.05
CA GLY A 83 -1.50 -14.09 11.33
C GLY A 83 -2.81 -13.34 11.40
N TYR A 84 -3.58 -13.59 12.46
CA TYR A 84 -4.79 -12.83 12.75
C TYR A 84 -4.50 -11.69 13.71
N ALA A 85 -5.09 -10.53 13.43
CA ALA A 85 -5.09 -9.35 14.27
C ALA A 85 -6.52 -8.85 14.45
N TRP A 86 -6.69 -8.01 15.46
CA TRP A 86 -7.99 -7.50 15.88
C TRP A 86 -7.91 -5.97 15.87
N THR A 87 -8.97 -5.37 15.37
CA THR A 87 -9.19 -3.92 15.42
C THR A 87 -9.84 -3.54 16.74
N ASP A 88 -9.79 -2.26 17.10
CA ASP A 88 -10.37 -1.75 18.35
C ASP A 88 -11.89 -1.96 18.44
N ASP A 89 -12.58 -2.02 17.29
CA ASP A 89 -14.00 -2.37 17.15
C ASP A 89 -14.26 -3.89 17.16
N GLY A 90 -13.26 -4.70 17.47
CA GLY A 90 -13.37 -6.16 17.63
C GLY A 90 -13.42 -6.94 16.32
N HIS A 91 -13.24 -6.27 15.16
CA HIS A 91 -13.19 -6.96 13.89
C HIS A 91 -11.84 -7.66 13.69
N ARG A 92 -11.92 -8.95 13.35
CA ARG A 92 -10.77 -9.78 13.02
C ARG A 92 -10.34 -9.56 11.57
N PHE A 93 -9.05 -9.35 11.36
CA PHE A 93 -8.43 -9.28 10.04
C PHE A 93 -7.16 -10.13 9.99
N ARG A 94 -6.63 -10.38 8.79
CA ARG A 94 -5.33 -11.05 8.62
C ARG A 94 -4.28 -10.04 8.22
N GLN A 95 -3.16 -10.07 8.90
CA GLN A 95 -1.98 -9.27 8.57
C GLN A 95 -0.72 -10.11 8.61
N CYS A 96 0.32 -9.66 7.90
CA CYS A 96 1.63 -10.29 7.94
C CYS A 96 2.31 -10.00 9.28
N CYS A 97 2.68 -11.03 10.03
CA CYS A 97 3.38 -10.90 11.32
C CYS A 97 4.80 -10.32 11.19
N ARG A 98 5.34 -10.19 9.98
CA ARG A 98 6.72 -9.72 9.73
C ARG A 98 6.81 -8.30 9.22
N CYS A 99 5.76 -7.81 8.55
CA CYS A 99 5.78 -6.48 7.92
C CYS A 99 4.49 -5.68 8.13
N GLY A 100 3.50 -6.24 8.85
CA GLY A 100 2.23 -5.57 9.12
C GLY A 100 1.33 -5.33 7.90
N LEU A 101 1.66 -5.90 6.73
CA LEU A 101 0.82 -5.77 5.53
C LEU A 101 -0.49 -6.55 5.73
N ASP A 102 -1.62 -5.96 5.36
CA ASP A 102 -2.92 -6.62 5.40
C ASP A 102 -3.03 -7.69 4.29
N ASP A 103 -3.61 -8.86 4.59
CA ASP A 103 -3.84 -9.92 3.59
C ASP A 103 -4.97 -9.48 2.64
N PRO A 104 -4.71 -9.35 1.31
CA PRO A 104 -5.71 -8.89 0.35
C PRO A 104 -6.91 -9.83 0.22
N ARG A 105 -6.82 -11.07 0.72
CA ARG A 105 -7.91 -12.06 0.72
C ARG A 105 -8.83 -11.94 1.92
N SER A 106 -8.54 -11.06 2.88
CA SER A 106 -9.27 -10.95 4.15
C SER A 106 -10.71 -10.45 4.02
N GLY A 107 -11.21 -10.14 2.83
CA GLY A 107 -12.61 -9.71 2.61
C GLY A 107 -13.00 -8.37 3.26
N GLY A 108 -12.09 -7.72 3.99
CA GLY A 108 -12.31 -6.40 4.58
C GLY A 108 -12.13 -5.31 3.54
N THR A 109 -13.23 -4.87 2.93
CA THR A 109 -13.30 -3.72 2.02
C THR A 109 -13.06 -2.36 2.69
N ARG A 110 -12.63 -2.34 3.96
CA ARG A 110 -12.33 -1.10 4.66
C ARG A 110 -10.81 -0.90 4.73
N PRO A 111 -10.28 0.25 4.26
CA PRO A 111 -8.93 0.63 4.61
C PRO A 111 -8.84 0.64 6.14
N ASN A 112 -7.85 -0.08 6.66
CA ASN A 112 -7.64 -0.24 8.07
C ASN A 112 -7.47 1.16 8.73
N PRO A 113 -8.36 1.60 9.65
CA PRO A 113 -8.22 2.89 10.33
C PRO A 113 -7.03 2.93 11.31
N SER A 114 -6.31 1.81 11.52
CA SER A 114 -5.17 1.70 12.44
C SER A 114 -3.90 2.49 12.04
N ILE A 115 -3.98 3.48 11.15
CA ILE A 115 -2.98 4.57 11.18
C ILE A 115 -3.15 5.39 12.48
N ALA A 116 -4.30 5.28 13.18
CA ALA A 116 -4.59 6.01 14.41
C ALA A 116 -4.76 5.16 15.70
N GLY A 117 -4.75 3.82 15.64
CA GLY A 117 -5.14 2.95 16.76
C GLY A 117 -4.21 1.77 16.97
N ILE A 118 -3.86 1.54 18.23
CA ILE A 118 -2.96 0.48 18.73
C ILE A 118 -3.43 -0.89 18.22
N ILE A 119 -2.58 -1.63 17.50
CA ILE A 119 -2.89 -3.01 17.12
C ILE A 119 -2.72 -3.90 18.35
N ILE A 120 -3.80 -4.47 18.88
CA ILE A 120 -3.73 -5.49 19.91
C ILE A 120 -3.40 -6.83 19.22
N THR A 121 -2.13 -7.26 19.32
CA THR A 121 -1.72 -8.60 18.89
C THR A 121 -2.12 -9.63 19.95
N GLY A 122 -3.40 -9.97 20.01
CA GLY A 122 -3.93 -11.00 20.90
C GLY A 122 -5.46 -11.10 20.84
N PRO A 123 -6.06 -12.25 21.18
CA PRO A 123 -7.50 -12.31 21.41
C PRO A 123 -7.87 -11.37 22.58
N PRO A 124 -9.02 -10.67 22.54
CA PRO A 124 -9.61 -10.07 23.73
C PRO A 124 -9.89 -11.19 24.72
N GLN A 125 -9.39 -10.97 25.93
CA GLN A 125 -9.60 -11.84 27.08
C GLN A 125 -11.04 -11.66 27.56
#